data_AF-A0A519HDX8-F1
#
_entry.id   AF-A0A519HDX8-F1
#
_cell.length_a   1.000
_cell.length_b   1.000
_cell.length_c   1.000
_cell.angle_alpha   90.00
_cell.angle_beta   90.00
_cell.angle_gamma   90.00
#
_symmetry.space_group_name_H-M   'P 1'
#
loop_
_entity.id
_entity.type
_entity.pdbx_description
1 polymer ?
#
loop_
_entity_poly.entity_id
_entity_poly.type
_entity_poly.pdbx_seq_one_letter_code
_entity_poly.pdbx_strand_id
1 'polypeptide(L)'
;MKHSERLSALTSGRTRLLSFVGAACLASGLAGFGASALAQAPSTVRIVLQSQLRILDPVLTVAYSTRNHGYLVYDTLFSMDAKSMPQPQMVDTFTVSPDKLTYSFTLRKIKFHDGTPVTSEDVIASLKRWSSRDQMGVRLFAALQEMKAVDAQTFTIKLKEPFGLVLETLAKQSSPVPFIMPPRQCAPA
;
A
#
# COMPACT_ATOMS: atom_id res chain seq x y z
N MET A 1 -59.76 63.15 19.68
CA MET A 1 -60.15 64.57 19.56
C MET A 1 -59.87 64.99 18.12
N LYS A 2 -60.95 65.18 17.33
CA LYS A 2 -61.04 65.78 15.98
C LYS A 2 -60.30 65.03 14.84
N HIS A 3 -61.05 64.34 13.96
CA HIS A 3 -61.73 64.86 12.76
C HIS A 3 -60.74 65.16 11.62
N SER A 4 -60.79 64.39 10.51
CA SER A 4 -61.53 64.77 9.28
C SER A 4 -60.56 65.50 8.33
N GLU A 5 -60.43 65.27 7.02
CA GLU A 5 -61.31 64.67 6.02
C GLU A 5 -60.60 64.78 4.65
N ARG A 6 -61.16 64.07 3.64
CA ARG A 6 -61.16 64.37 2.18
C ARG A 6 -59.90 64.06 1.36
N LEU A 7 -59.96 63.67 0.09
CA LEU A 7 -60.91 63.01 -0.84
C LEU A 7 -60.28 63.16 -2.24
N SER A 8 -60.60 62.24 -3.15
CA SER A 8 -60.51 62.37 -4.63
C SER A 8 -59.13 62.50 -5.28
N ALA A 9 -58.65 61.46 -5.96
CA ALA A 9 -59.01 61.06 -7.34
C ALA A 9 -58.33 61.93 -8.41
N LEU A 10 -57.55 61.32 -9.30
CA LEU A 10 -57.69 61.43 -10.76
C LEU A 10 -56.65 60.56 -11.48
N THR A 11 -57.16 59.54 -12.17
CA THR A 11 -56.89 59.17 -13.57
C THR A 11 -55.53 59.41 -14.23
N SER A 12 -55.16 58.38 -15.01
CA SER A 12 -54.65 58.45 -16.39
C SER A 12 -53.18 58.12 -16.57
N GLY A 13 -52.91 57.28 -17.57
CA GLY A 13 -51.58 57.18 -18.18
C GLY A 13 -51.04 55.76 -18.31
N ARG A 14 -51.74 54.91 -19.08
CA ARG A 14 -51.07 53.80 -19.78
C ARG A 14 -49.90 54.37 -20.60
N THR A 15 -48.91 53.50 -20.83
CA THR A 15 -47.87 53.57 -21.87
C THR A 15 -46.62 54.38 -21.52
N ARG A 16 -45.52 53.68 -21.20
CA ARG A 16 -44.36 53.47 -22.09
C ARG A 16 -43.29 52.73 -21.27
N LEU A 17 -43.02 51.47 -21.60
CA LEU A 17 -42.00 51.06 -22.57
C LEU A 17 -40.58 51.34 -22.06
N LEU A 18 -39.82 50.25 -21.90
CA LEU A 18 -38.37 50.17 -21.76
C LEU A 18 -37.77 50.87 -20.54
N SER A 19 -37.31 50.04 -19.60
CA SER A 19 -35.89 49.90 -19.24
C SER A 19 -35.83 49.30 -17.84
N PHE A 20 -35.36 48.07 -17.70
CA PHE A 20 -34.58 47.55 -16.57
C PHE A 20 -34.43 46.01 -16.72
N VAL A 21 -33.90 45.58 -17.88
CA VAL A 21 -33.29 44.24 -18.03
C VAL A 21 -31.88 44.32 -17.45
N GLY A 22 -31.78 44.54 -16.13
CA GLY A 22 -30.49 44.83 -15.51
C GLY A 22 -30.39 44.54 -14.02
N ALA A 23 -31.30 43.72 -13.46
CA ALA A 23 -31.31 43.44 -12.02
C ALA A 23 -31.56 41.96 -11.66
N ALA A 24 -31.19 41.02 -12.53
CA ALA A 24 -31.38 39.58 -12.27
C ALA A 24 -30.10 38.72 -12.32
N CYS A 25 -28.92 39.31 -12.49
CA CYS A 25 -27.65 38.55 -12.55
C CYS A 25 -26.75 38.68 -11.31
N LEU A 26 -27.25 39.23 -10.20
CA LEU A 26 -26.46 39.41 -8.96
C LEU A 26 -26.81 38.41 -7.84
N ALA A 27 -27.73 37.48 -8.07
CA ALA A 27 -28.16 36.50 -7.03
C ALA A 27 -27.55 35.09 -7.17
N SER A 28 -26.81 34.80 -8.24
CA SER A 28 -26.28 33.44 -8.49
C SER A 28 -24.82 33.24 -8.06
N GLY A 29 -24.18 34.23 -7.43
CA GLY A 29 -22.75 34.21 -7.10
C GLY A 29 -22.37 33.60 -5.75
N LEU A 30 -23.33 33.29 -4.86
CA LEU A 30 -23.02 32.88 -3.48
C LEU A 30 -23.14 31.38 -3.17
N ALA A 31 -23.46 30.52 -4.15
CA ALA A 31 -23.57 29.08 -3.93
C ALA A 31 -22.26 28.29 -4.15
N GLY A 32 -21.13 28.98 -4.41
CA GLY A 32 -19.87 28.34 -4.85
C GLY A 32 -18.78 28.15 -3.78
N PHE A 33 -18.90 28.72 -2.57
CA PHE A 33 -17.81 28.73 -1.57
C PHE A 33 -18.02 27.76 -0.40
N GLY A 34 -18.80 26.70 -0.61
CA GLY A 34 -19.06 25.65 0.38
C GLY A 34 -18.26 24.36 0.17
N ALA A 35 -17.23 24.35 -0.68
CA ALA A 35 -16.29 23.23 -0.71
C ALA A 35 -15.49 23.26 0.59
N SER A 36 -16.01 22.57 1.59
CA SER A 36 -15.34 22.21 2.83
C SER A 36 -13.88 21.90 2.52
N ALA A 37 -12.98 22.81 2.90
CA ALA A 37 -11.59 22.50 3.07
C ALA A 37 -11.53 21.46 4.20
N LEU A 38 -11.70 20.18 3.85
CA LEU A 38 -11.26 19.08 4.68
C LEU A 38 -9.81 19.40 5.00
N ALA A 39 -9.55 19.77 6.26
CA ALA A 39 -8.22 20.06 6.75
C ALA A 39 -7.30 18.95 6.24
N GLN A 40 -6.34 19.31 5.38
CA GLN A 40 -5.33 18.37 4.93
C GLN A 40 -4.56 17.95 6.18
N ALA A 41 -4.88 16.77 6.71
CA ALA A 41 -4.09 16.17 7.75
C ALA A 41 -2.62 16.20 7.29
N PRO A 42 -1.67 16.54 8.17
CA PRO A 42 -0.27 16.59 7.77
C PRO A 42 0.13 15.27 7.11
N SER A 43 0.58 15.35 5.85
CA SER A 43 0.96 14.18 5.03
C SER A 43 2.29 13.56 5.45
N THR A 44 2.98 14.16 6.42
CA THR A 44 4.29 13.75 6.88
C THR A 44 4.22 13.25 8.32
N VAL A 45 4.64 12.01 8.51
CA VAL A 45 4.84 11.41 9.84
C VAL A 45 6.32 11.49 10.19
N ARG A 46 6.64 12.09 11.35
CA ARG A 46 8.01 12.11 11.90
C ARG A 46 8.11 11.04 12.98
N ILE A 47 9.07 10.13 12.80
CA ILE A 47 9.32 9.03 13.73
C ILE A 47 10.72 9.16 14.34
N VAL A 48 10.85 8.82 15.62
CA VAL A 48 12.15 8.67 16.29
C VAL A 48 12.52 7.20 16.26
N LEU A 49 13.63 6.86 15.62
CA LEU A 49 14.14 5.48 15.58
C LEU A 49 14.97 5.16 16.83
N GLN A 50 14.98 3.88 17.23
CA GLN A 50 15.76 3.40 18.38
C GLN A 50 17.28 3.66 18.24
N SER A 51 17.78 3.71 17.01
CA SER A 51 19.19 3.95 16.71
C SER A 51 19.36 4.56 15.32
N GLN A 52 20.53 5.13 15.08
CA GLN A 52 20.90 5.65 13.76
C GLN A 52 20.97 4.53 12.72
N LEU A 53 20.49 4.82 11.52
CA LEU A 53 20.59 3.94 10.37
C LEU A 53 22.03 3.93 9.84
N ARG A 54 22.74 2.80 10.02
CA ARG A 54 24.14 2.63 9.56
C ARG A 54 24.29 1.72 8.37
N ILE A 55 23.45 0.69 8.30
CA ILE A 55 23.44 -0.31 7.23
C ILE A 55 22.06 -0.22 6.61
N LEU A 56 21.99 -0.06 5.28
CA LEU A 56 20.72 0.04 4.55
C LEU A 56 20.16 -1.33 4.16
N ASP A 57 21.02 -2.34 4.07
CA ASP A 57 20.63 -3.70 3.70
C ASP A 57 20.06 -4.46 4.91
N PRO A 58 18.75 -4.77 4.91
CA PRO A 58 18.09 -5.42 6.05
C PRO A 58 18.44 -6.90 6.22
N VAL A 59 19.13 -7.54 5.27
CA VAL A 59 19.56 -8.94 5.38
C VAL A 59 20.93 -9.04 6.08
N LEU A 60 21.72 -7.96 6.11
CA LEU A 60 23.06 -7.94 6.70
C LEU A 60 23.07 -7.64 8.21
N THR A 61 21.94 -7.22 8.79
CA THR A 61 21.87 -6.81 10.19
C THR A 61 20.54 -7.19 10.84
N VAL A 62 20.56 -7.30 12.17
CA VAL A 62 19.36 -7.54 13.00
C VAL A 62 18.81 -6.25 13.61
N ALA A 63 19.40 -5.09 13.30
CA ALA A 63 18.98 -3.81 13.85
C ALA A 63 17.57 -3.41 13.39
N TYR A 64 16.69 -3.08 14.34
CA TYR A 64 15.32 -2.69 14.04
C TYR A 64 15.19 -1.35 13.30
N SER A 65 16.16 -0.45 13.42
CA SER A 65 16.20 0.79 12.62
C SER A 65 16.35 0.47 11.13
N THR A 66 17.25 -0.46 10.77
CA THR A 66 17.40 -0.96 9.39
C THR A 66 16.17 -1.72 8.93
N ARG A 67 15.59 -2.58 9.76
CA ARG A 67 14.35 -3.29 9.44
C ARG A 67 13.20 -2.33 9.12
N ASN A 68 13.00 -1.32 9.96
CA ASN A 68 11.94 -0.33 9.78
C ASN A 68 12.16 0.49 8.51
N HIS A 69 13.41 0.85 8.20
CA HIS A 69 13.74 1.45 6.91
C HIS A 69 13.42 0.50 5.74
N GLY A 70 13.74 -0.79 5.87
CA GLY A 70 13.42 -1.81 4.88
C GLY A 70 11.92 -1.85 4.54
N TYR A 71 11.04 -1.78 5.55
CA TYR A 71 9.59 -1.73 5.34
C TYR A 71 9.08 -0.48 4.61
N LEU A 72 9.88 0.58 4.52
CA LEU A 72 9.52 1.78 3.76
C LEU A 72 9.96 1.70 2.29
N VAL A 73 10.84 0.74 1.94
CA VAL A 73 11.48 0.64 0.63
C VAL A 73 11.11 -0.65 -0.10
N TYR A 74 11.01 -1.77 0.63
CA TYR A 74 10.80 -3.10 0.10
C TYR A 74 9.51 -3.72 0.64
N ASP A 75 8.90 -4.57 -0.18
CA ASP A 75 7.72 -5.36 0.18
C ASP A 75 8.10 -6.81 0.49
N THR A 76 7.20 -7.53 1.17
CA THR A 76 7.30 -8.96 1.47
C THR A 76 6.19 -9.74 0.76
N LEU A 77 6.36 -11.06 0.63
CA LEU A 77 5.34 -11.92 0.02
C LEU A 77 4.05 -11.97 0.84
N PHE A 78 4.22 -12.09 2.16
CA PHE A 78 3.15 -12.10 3.15
C PHE A 78 3.49 -11.13 4.27
N SER A 79 2.47 -10.65 4.98
CA SER A 79 2.61 -9.84 6.20
C SER A 79 1.66 -10.38 7.27
N MET A 80 2.01 -10.24 8.55
CA MET A 80 1.11 -10.62 9.63
C MET A 80 0.05 -9.54 9.86
N ASP A 81 -1.20 -9.96 10.05
CA ASP A 81 -2.27 -9.09 10.52
C ASP A 81 -2.21 -8.83 12.04
N ALA A 82 -3.18 -8.08 12.57
CA ALA A 82 -3.28 -7.76 13.99
C ALA A 82 -3.53 -8.99 14.90
N LYS A 83 -3.90 -10.14 14.32
CA LYS A 83 -4.06 -11.42 15.02
C LYS A 83 -2.85 -12.33 14.83
N SER A 84 -1.75 -11.81 14.28
CA SER A 84 -0.53 -12.56 13.95
C SER A 84 -0.76 -13.67 12.93
N MET A 85 -1.73 -13.51 12.03
CA MET A 85 -1.99 -14.46 10.95
C MET A 85 -1.35 -13.95 9.64
N PRO A 86 -0.65 -14.83 8.89
CA PRO A 86 -0.12 -14.48 7.57
C PRO A 86 -1.23 -14.07 6.59
N GLN A 87 -1.09 -12.89 6.01
CA GLN A 87 -1.95 -12.38 4.94
C GLN A 87 -1.13 -12.13 3.67
N PRO A 88 -1.65 -12.43 2.47
CA PRO A 88 -0.97 -12.12 1.22
C PRO A 88 -0.69 -10.62 1.10
N GLN A 89 0.55 -10.27 0.78
CA GLN A 89 0.93 -8.93 0.37
C GLN A 89 1.27 -8.95 -1.12
N MET A 90 2.50 -9.30 -1.53
CA MET A 90 2.84 -9.35 -2.97
C MET A 90 2.17 -10.51 -3.71
N VAL A 91 1.83 -11.58 -2.99
CA VAL A 91 1.12 -12.75 -3.52
C VAL A 91 -0.35 -12.38 -3.77
N ASP A 92 -0.85 -12.70 -4.97
CA ASP A 92 -2.25 -12.56 -5.33
C ASP A 92 -3.05 -13.77 -4.84
N THR A 93 -2.61 -14.96 -5.24
CA THR A 93 -3.22 -16.23 -4.87
C THR A 93 -2.14 -17.27 -4.59
N PHE A 94 -2.47 -18.25 -3.76
CA PHE A 94 -1.61 -19.41 -3.54
C PHE A 94 -2.43 -20.66 -3.30
N THR A 95 -1.83 -21.81 -3.60
CA THR A 95 -2.41 -23.13 -3.34
C THR A 95 -1.43 -23.99 -2.56
N VAL A 96 -1.98 -24.88 -1.75
CA VAL A 96 -1.21 -25.86 -0.96
C VAL A 96 -1.76 -27.24 -1.30
N SER A 97 -0.87 -28.16 -1.66
CA SER A 97 -1.26 -29.54 -1.94
C SER A 97 -1.79 -30.24 -0.68
N PRO A 98 -2.65 -31.28 -0.81
CA PRO A 98 -3.22 -31.99 0.34
C PRO A 98 -2.18 -32.61 1.29
N ASP A 99 -1.02 -32.99 0.75
CA ASP A 99 0.12 -33.54 1.50
C ASP A 99 0.98 -32.47 2.19
N LYS A 100 0.68 -31.17 1.99
CA LYS A 100 1.41 -30.01 2.51
C LYS A 100 2.88 -29.95 2.08
N LEU A 101 3.24 -30.58 0.96
CA LEU A 101 4.60 -30.60 0.43
C LEU A 101 4.81 -29.61 -0.71
N THR A 102 3.76 -29.21 -1.42
CA THR A 102 3.87 -28.32 -2.58
C THR A 102 3.03 -27.08 -2.36
N TYR A 103 3.68 -25.93 -2.46
CA TYR A 103 3.07 -24.61 -2.40
C TYR A 103 3.28 -23.92 -3.74
N SER A 104 2.21 -23.44 -4.36
CA SER A 104 2.27 -22.64 -5.59
C SER A 104 1.79 -21.24 -5.28
N PHE A 105 2.56 -20.24 -5.69
CA PHE A 105 2.26 -18.83 -5.45
C PHE A 105 2.20 -18.08 -6.77
N THR A 106 1.16 -17.25 -6.93
CA THR A 106 1.01 -16.33 -8.06
C THR A 106 1.14 -14.91 -7.55
N LEU A 107 2.01 -14.12 -8.18
CA LEU A 107 2.32 -12.75 -7.84
C LEU A 107 1.34 -11.77 -8.49
N ARG A 108 1.04 -10.68 -7.79
CA ARG A 108 0.33 -9.54 -8.37
C ARG A 108 1.17 -8.88 -9.45
N LYS A 109 0.53 -8.10 -10.33
CA LYS A 109 1.24 -7.25 -11.30
C LYS A 109 1.87 -6.05 -10.60
N ILE A 110 3.13 -6.19 -10.19
CA ILE A 110 3.89 -5.20 -9.42
C ILE A 110 5.22 -4.89 -10.09
N LYS A 111 5.79 -3.73 -9.74
CA LYS A 111 7.05 -3.22 -10.29
C LYS A 111 7.92 -2.72 -9.15
N PHE A 112 9.23 -2.79 -9.32
CA PHE A 112 10.18 -2.08 -8.48
C PHE A 112 10.09 -0.57 -8.74
N HIS A 113 10.70 0.21 -7.85
CA HIS A 113 10.73 1.68 -7.93
C HIS A 113 11.40 2.24 -9.19
N ASP A 114 12.23 1.44 -9.87
CA ASP A 114 12.86 1.79 -11.17
C ASP A 114 11.98 1.44 -12.40
N GLY A 115 10.78 0.91 -12.17
CA GLY A 115 9.82 0.55 -13.20
C GLY A 115 9.99 -0.86 -13.77
N THR A 116 11.04 -1.60 -13.39
CA THR A 116 11.21 -3.00 -13.79
C THR A 116 10.14 -3.89 -13.13
N PRO A 117 9.56 -4.87 -13.84
CA PRO A 117 8.59 -5.79 -13.25
C PRO A 117 9.26 -6.68 -12.22
N VAL A 118 8.56 -6.98 -11.11
CA VAL A 118 9.03 -8.02 -10.19
C VAL A 118 8.69 -9.37 -10.79
N THR A 119 9.67 -10.27 -10.83
CA THR A 119 9.49 -11.63 -11.35
C THR A 119 9.64 -12.70 -10.26
N SER A 120 9.14 -13.89 -10.56
CA SER A 120 9.36 -15.10 -9.76
C SER A 120 10.85 -15.37 -9.48
N GLU A 121 11.73 -15.07 -10.44
CA GLU A 121 13.18 -15.28 -10.28
C GLU A 121 13.76 -14.34 -9.22
N ASP A 122 13.33 -13.08 -9.20
CA ASP A 122 13.75 -12.09 -8.21
C ASP A 122 13.32 -12.49 -6.79
N VAL A 123 12.10 -13.04 -6.69
CA VAL A 123 11.56 -13.57 -5.43
C VAL A 123 12.42 -14.73 -4.92
N ILE A 124 12.72 -15.70 -5.78
CA ILE A 124 13.52 -16.88 -5.42
C ILE A 124 14.93 -16.47 -5.00
N ALA A 125 15.56 -15.55 -5.75
CA ALA A 125 16.88 -15.03 -5.42
C ALA A 125 16.90 -14.31 -4.07
N SER A 126 15.89 -13.47 -3.81
CA SER A 126 15.73 -12.77 -2.53
C SER A 126 15.54 -13.73 -1.36
N LEU A 127 14.65 -14.71 -1.50
CA LEU A 127 14.39 -15.72 -0.45
C LEU A 127 15.63 -16.57 -0.18
N LYS A 128 16.38 -16.98 -1.22
CA LYS A 128 17.62 -17.73 -1.07
C LYS A 128 18.70 -16.92 -0.34
N ARG A 129 18.82 -15.63 -0.65
CA ARG A 129 19.75 -14.74 0.04
C ARG A 129 19.37 -14.58 1.51
N TRP A 130 18.11 -14.27 1.79
CA TRP A 130 17.59 -14.11 3.14
C TRP A 130 17.71 -15.39 3.98
N SER A 131 17.38 -16.55 3.41
CA SER A 131 17.36 -17.81 4.14
C SER A 131 18.73 -18.25 4.64
N SER A 132 19.82 -17.81 4.00
CA SER A 132 21.18 -18.06 4.47
C SER A 132 21.54 -17.31 5.78
N ARG A 133 20.76 -16.30 6.16
CA ARG A 133 21.02 -15.43 7.32
C ARG A 133 19.95 -15.52 8.40
N ASP A 134 18.76 -16.01 8.08
CA ASP A 134 17.64 -16.13 9.01
C ASP A 134 17.46 -17.54 9.56
N GLN A 135 17.21 -17.69 10.87
CA GLN A 135 17.04 -19.00 11.48
C GLN A 135 15.78 -19.76 11.01
N MET A 136 14.67 -19.06 10.76
CA MET A 136 13.47 -19.70 10.21
C MET A 136 13.67 -20.01 8.72
N GLY A 137 14.33 -19.11 7.99
CA GLY A 137 14.74 -19.32 6.61
C GLY A 137 15.66 -20.54 6.42
N VAL A 138 16.69 -20.70 7.27
CA VAL A 138 17.58 -21.87 7.26
C VAL A 138 16.78 -23.16 7.44
N ARG A 139 15.83 -23.19 8.39
CA ARG A 139 14.98 -24.37 8.64
C ARG A 139 14.06 -24.69 7.47
N LEU A 140 13.43 -23.67 6.87
CA LEU A 140 12.60 -23.84 5.68
C LEU A 140 13.44 -24.40 4.51
N PHE A 141 14.64 -23.87 4.30
CA PHE A 141 15.53 -24.33 3.22
C PHE A 141 16.15 -25.70 3.48
N ALA A 142 16.28 -26.14 4.73
CA ALA A 142 16.68 -27.51 5.05
C ALA A 142 15.62 -28.54 4.61
N ALA A 143 14.33 -28.22 4.84
CA ALA A 143 13.20 -29.02 4.40
C ALA A 143 12.89 -28.89 2.89
N LEU A 144 13.53 -27.94 2.21
CA LEU A 144 13.29 -27.67 0.79
C LEU A 144 13.82 -28.82 -0.10
N GLN A 145 12.96 -29.30 -1.00
CA GLN A 145 13.36 -30.15 -2.12
C GLN A 145 13.73 -29.28 -3.32
N GLU A 146 12.86 -28.36 -3.71
CA GLU A 146 13.03 -27.51 -4.88
C GLU A 146 12.25 -26.20 -4.68
N MET A 147 12.80 -25.09 -5.16
CA MET A 147 12.05 -23.86 -5.37
C MET A 147 12.34 -23.36 -6.77
N LYS A 148 11.29 -23.18 -7.58
CA LYS A 148 11.43 -22.87 -9.01
C LYS A 148 10.40 -21.87 -9.49
N ALA A 149 10.79 -21.05 -10.46
CA ALA A 149 9.85 -20.27 -11.25
C ALA A 149 9.15 -21.21 -12.23
N VAL A 150 7.81 -21.15 -12.25
CA VAL A 150 6.99 -21.80 -13.29
C VAL A 150 6.87 -20.86 -14.48
N ASP A 151 6.66 -19.58 -14.19
CA ASP A 151 6.66 -18.48 -15.15
C ASP A 151 7.08 -17.17 -14.44
N ALA A 152 6.99 -16.03 -15.14
CA ALA A 152 7.42 -14.74 -14.61
C ALA A 152 6.65 -14.27 -13.36
N GLN A 153 5.43 -14.73 -13.12
CA GLN A 153 4.59 -14.36 -11.98
C GLN A 153 4.24 -15.54 -11.07
N THR A 154 4.51 -16.77 -11.48
CA THR A 154 4.21 -17.98 -10.70
C THR A 154 5.48 -18.71 -10.30
N PHE A 155 5.59 -19.07 -9.03
CA PHE A 155 6.67 -19.92 -8.53
C PHE A 155 6.14 -20.97 -7.56
N THR A 156 6.90 -22.05 -7.42
CA THR A 156 6.55 -23.18 -6.55
C THR A 156 7.65 -23.44 -5.54
N ILE A 157 7.25 -23.79 -4.32
CA ILE A 157 8.10 -24.34 -3.26
C ILE A 157 7.66 -25.79 -3.04
N LYS A 158 8.58 -26.72 -3.23
CA LYS A 158 8.42 -28.14 -2.95
C LYS A 158 9.30 -28.57 -1.80
N LEU A 159 8.73 -29.27 -0.83
CA LEU A 159 9.38 -29.72 0.39
C LEU A 159 9.63 -31.24 0.35
N LYS A 160 10.68 -31.68 1.05
CA LYS A 160 11.00 -33.10 1.28
C LYS A 160 10.10 -33.71 2.37
N GLU A 161 9.70 -32.89 3.32
CA GLU A 161 8.87 -33.25 4.46
C GLU A 161 7.92 -32.09 4.82
N PRO A 162 6.77 -32.35 5.47
CA PRO A 162 5.83 -31.29 5.81
C PRO A 162 6.44 -30.28 6.79
N PHE A 163 6.53 -29.02 6.37
CA PHE A 163 6.92 -27.91 7.24
C PHE A 163 5.68 -27.09 7.57
N GLY A 164 5.20 -27.18 8.81
CA GLY A 164 3.94 -26.55 9.23
C GLY A 164 3.96 -25.02 9.29
N LEU A 165 5.12 -24.40 9.11
CA LEU A 165 5.33 -22.96 9.31
C LEU A 165 5.74 -22.23 8.02
N VAL A 166 5.42 -22.75 6.83
CA VAL A 166 5.85 -22.13 5.56
C VAL A 166 5.35 -20.69 5.47
N LEU A 167 4.04 -20.48 5.64
CA LEU A 167 3.45 -19.14 5.47
C LEU A 167 3.91 -18.19 6.58
N GLU A 168 4.03 -18.67 7.81
CA GLU A 168 4.51 -17.93 8.97
C GLU A 168 5.97 -17.51 8.80
N THR A 169 6.79 -18.38 8.21
CA THR A 169 8.20 -18.11 7.91
C THR A 169 8.33 -17.05 6.82
N LEU A 170 7.48 -17.11 5.79
CA LEU A 170 7.45 -16.12 4.70
C LEU A 170 6.81 -14.77 5.13
N ALA A 171 5.95 -14.78 6.16
CA ALA A 171 5.30 -13.60 6.73
C ALA A 171 6.03 -13.00 7.94
N LYS A 172 7.18 -13.58 8.31
CA LYS A 172 7.93 -13.20 9.51
C LYS A 172 8.25 -11.71 9.54
N GLN A 173 7.94 -11.07 10.67
CA GLN A 173 8.16 -9.64 10.88
C GLN A 173 9.44 -9.30 11.64
N SER A 174 10.12 -10.29 12.23
CA SER A 174 11.35 -10.07 12.98
C SER A 174 12.58 -10.02 12.07
N SER A 175 13.64 -9.34 12.49
CA SER A 175 14.85 -9.14 11.66
C SER A 175 15.73 -10.40 11.61
N PRO A 176 16.31 -10.76 10.46
CA PRO A 176 16.08 -10.20 9.13
C PRO A 176 14.73 -10.67 8.55
N VAL A 177 14.08 -9.79 7.78
CA VAL A 177 12.77 -10.01 7.16
C VAL A 177 12.95 -10.48 5.71
N PRO A 178 12.09 -11.38 5.17
CA PRO A 178 12.15 -11.85 3.79
C PRO A 178 11.66 -10.80 2.78
N PHE A 179 12.39 -9.68 2.68
CA PHE A 179 12.12 -8.62 1.71
C PHE A 179 12.46 -9.07 0.29
N ILE A 180 11.64 -8.68 -0.68
CA ILE A 180 11.91 -8.90 -2.10
C ILE A 180 12.69 -7.71 -2.65
N MET A 181 13.88 -7.99 -3.15
CA MET A 181 14.84 -6.98 -3.61
C MET A 181 15.12 -7.14 -5.10
N PRO A 182 15.50 -6.05 -5.80
CA PRO A 182 15.98 -6.14 -7.17
C PRO A 182 17.20 -7.07 -7.28
N PRO A 183 17.37 -7.78 -8.40
CA PRO A 183 18.39 -8.83 -8.56
C PRO A 183 19.82 -8.30 -8.35
N ARG A 184 20.08 -7.03 -8.68
CA ARG A 184 21.35 -6.33 -8.42
C ARG A 184 21.76 -6.29 -6.94
N GLN A 185 20.80 -6.43 -6.01
CA GLN A 185 21.05 -6.47 -4.56
C GLN A 185 21.08 -7.90 -4.02
N CYS A 186 20.70 -8.90 -4.82
CA CYS A 186 20.68 -10.30 -4.44
C CYS A 186 21.97 -11.04 -4.78
N ALA A 187 22.83 -10.46 -5.62
CA ALA A 187 24.11 -11.04 -5.99
C ALA A 187 25.02 -11.26 -4.76
N PRO A 188 25.77 -12.37 -4.69
CA PRO A 188 26.81 -12.53 -3.68
C PRO A 188 27.89 -11.46 -3.91
N ALA A 189 28.28 -10.78 -2.84
CA ALA A 189 29.44 -9.88 -2.83
C ALA A 189 30.74 -10.68 -3.02
#